data_AF-A0A953AV77-F1
#
_entry.id   AF-A0A953AV77-F1
#
_cell.length_a   1.000
_cell.length_b   1.000
_cell.length_c   1.000
_cell.angle_alpha   90.00
_cell.angle_beta   90.00
_cell.angle_gamma   90.00
#
_symmetry.space_group_name_H-M   'P 1'
#
loop_
_entity.id
_entity.type
_entity.pdbx_description
1 polymer ?
#
loop_
_entity_poly.entity_id
_entity_poly.type
_entity_poly.pdbx_seq_one_letter_code
_entity_poly.pdbx_strand_id
1 'polypeptide(L)'
;FYSESPFLVQREDEAKLMSRAAALPRRDVEAVGYLHRVLILCGLGVSFTGTSHHGSMGEHQISHYLDCFGGERRRGRTPLHGQQVGVASLTMARLQQMVLASEEPPVVHATRIDEDSMRRRYGPAAPACMAELAKKALDPAAARAMNRRLEAIWPELRRELLAFTVPVATMAAALRSAGGPTTAEALGIDVGLYREAVLHAREIRDRFSMLDLADDAGLLASFAEGEG
;
A
#
# COMPACT_ATOMS: atom_id res chain seq x y z
N PHE A 1 17.71 0.29 -4.63
CA PHE A 1 18.44 -0.30 -3.48
C PHE A 1 17.42 -0.82 -2.48
N TYR A 2 17.62 -2.03 -1.95
CA TYR A 2 16.81 -2.61 -0.88
C TYR A 2 17.69 -2.80 0.34
N SER A 3 17.15 -2.56 1.53
CA SER A 3 17.86 -2.74 2.80
C SER A 3 16.90 -3.28 3.85
N GLU A 4 17.34 -4.32 4.56
CA GLU A 4 16.58 -4.94 5.65
C GLU A 4 16.70 -4.15 6.95
N SER A 5 17.73 -3.30 7.08
CA SER A 5 18.08 -2.64 8.34
C SER A 5 16.91 -1.89 8.99
N PRO A 6 16.09 -1.09 8.26
CA PRO A 6 14.93 -0.42 8.87
C PRO A 6 13.91 -1.38 9.49
N PHE A 7 13.69 -2.53 8.86
CA PHE A 7 12.74 -3.53 9.36
C PHE A 7 13.30 -4.27 10.57
N LEU A 8 14.60 -4.60 10.56
CA LEU A 8 15.27 -5.29 11.66
C LEU A 8 15.25 -4.47 12.96
N VAL A 9 15.49 -3.16 12.87
CA VAL A 9 15.55 -2.31 14.07
C VAL A 9 14.17 -2.06 14.71
N GLN A 10 13.07 -2.17 13.94
CA GLN A 10 11.72 -1.92 14.44
C GLN A 10 10.93 -3.18 14.81
N ARG A 11 11.33 -4.36 14.29
CA ARG A 11 10.55 -5.61 14.37
C ARG A 11 10.05 -5.96 15.78
N GLU A 12 10.91 -5.85 16.78
CA GLU A 12 10.55 -6.17 18.16
C GLU A 12 9.59 -5.15 18.77
N ASP A 13 9.77 -3.87 18.47
CA ASP A 13 8.91 -2.79 18.95
C ASP A 13 7.53 -2.83 18.27
N GLU A 14 7.48 -3.19 16.98
CA GLU A 14 6.22 -3.39 16.25
C GLU A 14 5.37 -4.50 16.89
N ALA A 15 5.96 -5.65 17.23
CA ALA A 15 5.24 -6.72 17.92
C ALA A 15 4.69 -6.28 19.30
N LYS A 16 5.49 -5.48 20.04
CA LYS A 16 5.08 -4.93 21.34
C LYS A 16 3.99 -3.87 21.23
N LEU A 17 4.01 -3.06 20.17
CA LEU A 17 2.95 -2.11 19.83
C LEU A 17 1.66 -2.85 19.46
N MET A 18 1.74 -3.83 18.56
CA MET A 18 0.58 -4.58 18.07
C MET A 18 -0.15 -5.30 19.21
N SER A 19 0.59 -5.94 20.12
CA SER A 19 0.01 -6.58 21.32
C SER A 19 -0.65 -5.60 22.31
N ARG A 20 -0.34 -4.30 22.20
CA ARG A 20 -0.86 -3.22 23.06
C ARG A 20 -1.87 -2.30 22.36
N ALA A 21 -2.28 -2.60 21.13
CA ALA A 21 -3.15 -1.74 20.33
C ALA A 21 -4.44 -1.30 21.07
N ALA A 22 -5.07 -2.23 21.81
CA ALA A 22 -6.28 -1.97 22.60
C ALA A 22 -6.09 -0.96 23.76
N ALA A 23 -4.85 -0.70 24.17
CA ALA A 23 -4.54 0.23 25.24
C ALA A 23 -4.32 1.68 24.73
N LEU A 24 -4.13 1.87 23.41
CA LEU A 24 -3.94 3.18 22.80
C LEU A 24 -5.09 4.16 23.05
N PRO A 25 -6.39 3.78 22.94
CA PRO A 25 -7.49 4.72 23.19
C PRO A 25 -7.52 5.25 24.63
N ARG A 26 -6.97 4.49 25.57
CA ARG A 26 -6.87 4.85 26.99
C ARG A 26 -5.64 5.68 27.32
N ARG A 27 -4.81 6.00 26.31
CA ARG A 27 -3.54 6.73 26.46
C ARG A 27 -2.58 6.03 27.43
N ASP A 28 -2.58 4.70 27.41
CA ASP A 28 -1.65 3.91 28.20
C ASP A 28 -0.20 4.28 27.87
N VAL A 29 0.60 4.54 28.90
CA VAL A 29 1.95 5.10 28.75
C VAL A 29 2.86 4.13 27.99
N GLU A 30 2.78 2.83 28.25
CA GLU A 30 3.59 1.86 27.52
C GLU A 30 3.15 1.76 26.06
N ALA A 31 1.85 1.66 25.80
CA ALA A 31 1.32 1.56 24.44
C ALA A 31 1.71 2.78 23.59
N VAL A 32 1.53 3.98 24.15
CA VAL A 32 1.93 5.24 23.50
C VAL A 32 3.45 5.32 23.35
N GLY A 33 4.21 4.82 24.33
CA GLY A 33 5.67 4.72 24.26
C GLY A 33 6.15 3.86 23.10
N TYR A 34 5.60 2.66 22.93
CA TYR A 34 5.92 1.80 21.79
C TYR A 34 5.47 2.39 20.46
N LEU A 35 4.32 3.07 20.42
CA LEU A 35 3.89 3.80 19.21
C LEU A 35 4.93 4.84 18.80
N HIS A 36 5.40 5.67 19.74
CA HIS A 36 6.43 6.67 19.47
C HIS A 36 7.75 6.02 19.04
N ARG A 37 8.17 4.93 19.69
CA ARG A 37 9.39 4.19 19.32
C ARG A 37 9.33 3.71 17.88
N VAL A 38 8.24 3.05 17.49
CA VAL A 38 8.07 2.57 16.11
C VAL A 38 8.10 3.74 15.11
N LEU A 39 7.40 4.84 15.39
CA LEU A 39 7.41 6.02 14.52
C LEU A 39 8.81 6.65 14.37
N ILE A 40 9.57 6.73 15.46
CA ILE A 40 10.96 7.24 15.45
C ILE A 40 11.87 6.31 14.64
N LEU A 41 11.75 4.98 14.84
CA LEU A 41 12.56 3.99 14.14
C LEU A 41 12.25 3.97 12.64
N CYS A 42 10.97 4.12 12.25
CA CYS A 42 10.58 4.35 10.87
C CYS A 42 11.28 5.60 10.29
N GLY A 43 11.27 6.72 11.01
CA GLY A 43 11.96 7.94 10.58
C GLY A 43 13.47 7.75 10.45
N LEU A 44 14.09 7.05 11.39
CA LEU A 44 15.51 6.73 11.38
C LEU A 44 15.89 5.83 10.18
N GLY A 45 15.02 4.89 9.80
CA GLY A 45 15.18 4.09 8.59
C GLY A 45 15.29 4.93 7.32
N VAL A 46 14.60 6.08 7.25
CA VAL A 46 14.74 7.03 6.12
C VAL A 46 16.13 7.63 6.11
N SER A 47 16.63 8.06 7.28
CA SER A 47 17.98 8.61 7.41
C SER A 47 19.06 7.60 7.02
N PHE A 48 18.85 6.31 7.28
CA PHE A 48 19.80 5.25 6.93
C PHE A 48 19.82 4.89 5.44
N THR A 49 18.66 4.93 4.80
CA THR A 49 18.50 4.37 3.45
C THR A 49 18.35 5.43 2.36
N GLY A 50 18.10 6.69 2.75
CA GLY A 50 17.79 7.79 1.83
C GLY A 50 16.44 7.63 1.13
N THR A 51 15.59 6.68 1.57
CA THR A 51 14.29 6.41 0.97
C THR A 51 13.22 6.12 2.03
N SER A 52 11.96 6.26 1.66
CA SER A 52 10.80 5.98 2.51
C SER A 52 10.20 4.58 2.33
N HIS A 53 10.82 3.71 1.52
CA HIS A 53 10.21 2.44 1.08
C HIS A 53 9.82 1.51 2.23
N HIS A 54 10.53 1.54 3.35
CA HIS A 54 10.23 0.69 4.52
C HIS A 54 9.01 1.14 5.33
N GLY A 55 8.55 2.39 5.15
CA GLY A 55 7.39 2.92 5.86
C GLY A 55 6.31 3.52 4.96
N SER A 56 6.47 3.45 3.64
CA SER A 56 5.56 4.08 2.68
C SER A 56 5.60 3.38 1.32
N MET A 57 4.61 2.55 1.00
CA MET A 57 4.47 1.85 -0.27
C MET A 57 3.05 2.04 -0.84
N GLY A 58 2.41 0.98 -1.35
CA GLY A 58 1.12 1.05 -2.03
C GLY A 58 0.00 1.62 -1.15
N GLU A 59 0.02 1.32 0.14
CA GLU A 59 -0.94 1.83 1.12
C GLU A 59 -0.86 3.37 1.27
N HIS A 60 0.36 3.93 1.23
CA HIS A 60 0.55 5.37 1.22
C HIS A 60 0.19 5.99 -0.13
N GLN A 61 0.41 5.29 -1.25
CA GLN A 61 -0.03 5.77 -2.55
C GLN A 61 -1.56 5.91 -2.59
N ILE A 62 -2.31 4.95 -2.01
CA ILE A 62 -3.77 5.05 -1.87
C ILE A 62 -4.16 6.26 -1.03
N SER A 63 -3.54 6.47 0.13
CA SER A 63 -3.81 7.65 0.95
C SER A 63 -3.48 8.96 0.21
N HIS A 64 -2.33 9.05 -0.46
CA HIS A 64 -1.96 10.25 -1.22
C HIS A 64 -2.90 10.50 -2.40
N TYR A 65 -3.39 9.45 -3.07
CA TYR A 65 -4.41 9.60 -4.10
C TYR A 65 -5.65 10.28 -3.53
N LEU A 66 -6.13 9.78 -2.39
CA LEU A 66 -7.28 10.38 -1.71
C LEU A 66 -6.98 11.85 -1.39
N ASP A 67 -5.81 12.16 -0.80
CA ASP A 67 -5.39 13.52 -0.44
C ASP A 67 -5.31 14.48 -1.62
N CYS A 68 -4.79 14.05 -2.75
CA CYS A 68 -4.66 14.88 -3.93
C CYS A 68 -5.94 14.98 -4.76
N PHE A 69 -6.73 13.91 -4.85
CA PHE A 69 -7.79 13.76 -5.86
C PHE A 69 -9.17 13.44 -5.29
N GLY A 70 -9.31 13.27 -3.97
CA GLY A 70 -10.58 12.94 -3.33
C GLY A 70 -11.60 14.09 -3.30
N GLY A 71 -11.15 15.34 -3.40
CA GLY A 71 -11.99 16.53 -3.53
C GLY A 71 -13.21 16.59 -2.60
N GLU A 72 -14.33 17.06 -3.15
CA GLU A 72 -15.64 17.18 -2.45
C GLU A 72 -16.38 15.83 -2.29
N ARG A 73 -15.91 14.75 -2.94
CA ARG A 73 -16.48 13.39 -2.83
C ARG A 73 -16.19 12.75 -1.47
N ARG A 74 -15.40 13.41 -0.63
CA ARG A 74 -15.24 13.11 0.80
C ARG A 74 -16.50 13.54 1.53
N ARG A 75 -17.19 12.63 2.23
CA ARG A 75 -18.45 12.92 2.93
C ARG A 75 -18.20 13.68 4.24
N GLY A 76 -17.69 14.91 4.15
CA GLY A 76 -17.42 15.77 5.30
C GLY A 76 -15.96 15.79 5.74
N ARG A 77 -15.65 15.31 6.96
CA ARG A 77 -14.32 15.47 7.59
C ARG A 77 -13.25 14.74 6.79
N THR A 78 -12.13 15.41 6.51
CA THR A 78 -10.94 14.78 5.96
C THR A 78 -10.38 13.78 6.98
N PRO A 79 -10.37 12.46 6.69
CA PRO A 79 -9.79 11.47 7.59
C PRO A 79 -8.30 11.74 7.75
N LEU A 80 -7.79 11.52 8.97
CA LEU A 80 -6.38 11.71 9.27
C LEU A 80 -5.54 10.75 8.42
N HIS A 81 -4.34 11.19 8.01
CA HIS A 81 -3.45 10.39 7.17
C HIS A 81 -3.23 8.96 7.71
N GLY A 82 -2.93 8.82 9.00
CA GLY A 82 -2.75 7.50 9.63
C GLY A 82 -4.00 6.61 9.60
N GLN A 83 -5.21 7.19 9.59
CA GLN A 83 -6.45 6.42 9.43
C GLN A 83 -6.62 5.94 7.99
N GLN A 84 -6.34 6.79 7.01
CA GLN A 84 -6.38 6.43 5.59
C GLN A 84 -5.37 5.31 5.29
N VAL A 85 -4.13 5.49 5.74
CA VAL A 85 -3.05 4.49 5.63
C VAL A 85 -3.44 3.20 6.34
N GLY A 86 -4.05 3.25 7.53
CA GLY A 86 -4.52 2.06 8.24
C GLY A 86 -5.49 1.20 7.41
N VAL A 87 -6.51 1.81 6.80
CA VAL A 87 -7.45 1.08 5.92
C VAL A 87 -6.75 0.61 4.65
N ALA A 88 -5.92 1.44 4.03
CA ALA A 88 -5.14 1.07 2.85
C ALA A 88 -4.16 -0.08 3.11
N SER A 89 -3.60 -0.20 4.31
CA SER A 89 -2.76 -1.34 4.70
C SER A 89 -3.55 -2.65 4.72
N LEU A 90 -4.84 -2.62 5.12
CA LEU A 90 -5.70 -3.79 5.05
C LEU A 90 -5.96 -4.20 3.59
N THR A 91 -6.20 -3.22 2.72
CA THR A 91 -6.35 -3.42 1.27
C THR A 91 -5.09 -4.03 0.66
N MET A 92 -3.91 -3.46 0.95
CA MET A 92 -2.65 -4.01 0.45
C MET A 92 -2.40 -5.42 0.97
N ALA A 93 -2.71 -5.70 2.24
CA ALA A 93 -2.59 -7.04 2.80
C ALA A 93 -3.52 -8.05 2.10
N ARG A 94 -4.77 -7.68 1.78
CA ARG A 94 -5.69 -8.51 0.98
C ARG A 94 -5.16 -8.77 -0.43
N LEU A 95 -4.65 -7.74 -1.11
CA LEU A 95 -4.07 -7.87 -2.45
C LEU A 95 -2.86 -8.81 -2.43
N GLN A 96 -1.95 -8.62 -1.48
CA GLN A 96 -0.78 -9.47 -1.32
C GLN A 96 -1.17 -10.91 -1.01
N GLN A 97 -2.15 -11.14 -0.12
CA GLN A 97 -2.67 -12.48 0.15
C GLN A 97 -3.27 -13.15 -1.09
N MET A 98 -4.04 -12.40 -1.89
CA MET A 98 -4.60 -12.91 -3.15
C MET A 98 -3.48 -13.33 -4.11
N VAL A 99 -2.49 -12.48 -4.34
CA VAL A 99 -1.38 -12.75 -5.27
C VAL A 99 -0.52 -13.93 -4.77
N LEU A 100 -0.25 -14.00 -3.47
CA LEU A 100 0.56 -15.07 -2.86
C LEU A 100 -0.19 -16.38 -2.65
N ALA A 101 -1.52 -16.40 -2.83
CA ALA A 101 -2.30 -17.65 -2.76
C ALA A 101 -1.92 -18.62 -3.88
N SER A 102 -1.53 -18.12 -5.05
CA SER A 102 -1.08 -18.91 -6.19
C SER A 102 0.33 -19.48 -5.97
N GLU A 103 0.53 -20.75 -6.32
CA GLU A 103 1.86 -21.35 -6.41
C GLU A 103 2.63 -20.93 -7.67
N GLU A 104 1.93 -20.43 -8.69
CA GLU A 104 2.50 -19.86 -9.91
C GLU A 104 2.62 -18.33 -9.80
N PRO A 105 3.69 -17.72 -10.36
CA PRO A 105 3.84 -16.27 -10.35
C PRO A 105 2.76 -15.58 -11.19
N PRO A 106 2.38 -14.34 -10.86
CA PRO A 106 1.59 -13.53 -11.78
C PRO A 106 2.37 -13.28 -13.08
N VAL A 107 1.66 -13.31 -14.20
CA VAL A 107 2.22 -12.98 -15.52
C VAL A 107 1.90 -11.54 -15.84
N VAL A 108 2.91 -10.67 -15.87
CA VAL A 108 2.75 -9.25 -16.19
C VAL A 108 2.82 -8.99 -17.70
N HIS A 109 2.16 -7.91 -18.11
CA HIS A 109 2.18 -7.37 -19.47
C HIS A 109 2.81 -5.98 -19.50
N ALA A 110 2.94 -5.40 -20.70
CA ALA A 110 3.41 -4.03 -20.83
C ALA A 110 2.44 -3.08 -20.13
N THR A 111 2.96 -2.12 -19.36
CA THR A 111 2.15 -1.16 -18.62
C THR A 111 1.33 -0.32 -19.61
N ARG A 112 0.01 -0.27 -19.40
CA ARG A 112 -0.88 0.55 -20.22
C ARG A 112 -0.98 1.95 -19.63
N ILE A 113 -0.55 2.94 -20.40
CA ILE A 113 -0.75 4.36 -20.07
C ILE A 113 -1.87 4.90 -20.97
N ASP A 114 -3.05 5.09 -20.40
CA ASP A 114 -4.21 5.65 -21.09
C ASP A 114 -4.25 7.17 -20.87
N GLU A 115 -3.59 7.92 -21.75
CA GLU A 115 -3.44 9.38 -21.60
C GLU A 115 -4.79 10.10 -21.48
N ASP A 116 -5.78 9.71 -22.27
CA ASP A 116 -7.10 10.34 -22.27
C ASP A 116 -7.82 10.11 -20.93
N SER A 117 -7.75 8.89 -20.40
CA SER A 117 -8.29 8.57 -19.08
C SER A 117 -7.57 9.35 -17.98
N MET A 118 -6.24 9.42 -18.01
CA MET A 118 -5.46 10.15 -17.03
C MET A 118 -5.72 11.66 -17.08
N ARG A 119 -5.88 12.25 -18.27
CA ARG A 119 -6.26 13.66 -18.44
C ARG A 119 -7.63 13.96 -17.85
N ARG A 120 -8.61 13.07 -18.05
CA ARG A 120 -9.95 13.20 -17.43
C ARG A 120 -9.89 13.09 -15.90
N ARG A 121 -9.05 12.21 -15.37
CA ARG A 121 -8.97 11.92 -13.93
C ARG A 121 -8.20 12.98 -13.15
N TYR A 122 -7.02 13.38 -13.62
CA TYR A 122 -6.10 14.24 -12.90
C TYR A 122 -6.12 15.70 -13.34
N GLY A 123 -6.80 16.01 -14.45
CA GLY A 123 -6.89 17.35 -15.00
C GLY A 123 -5.50 17.97 -15.20
N PRO A 124 -5.20 19.15 -14.61
CA PRO A 124 -3.89 19.80 -14.74
C PRO A 124 -2.70 18.97 -14.25
N ALA A 125 -2.90 18.04 -13.31
CA ALA A 125 -1.84 17.19 -12.77
C ALA A 125 -1.49 16.00 -13.69
N ALA A 126 -2.29 15.71 -14.71
CA ALA A 126 -2.11 14.54 -15.56
C ALA A 126 -0.70 14.42 -16.18
N PRO A 127 -0.07 15.48 -16.73
CA PRO A 127 1.28 15.38 -17.26
C PRO A 127 2.31 14.93 -16.22
N ALA A 128 2.19 15.39 -14.98
CA ALA A 128 3.08 14.99 -13.89
C ALA A 128 2.87 13.52 -13.50
N CYS A 129 1.62 13.08 -13.34
CA CYS A 129 1.30 11.68 -13.05
C CYS A 129 1.78 10.74 -14.17
N MET A 130 1.54 11.10 -15.44
CA MET A 130 2.03 10.31 -16.57
C MET A 130 3.56 10.20 -16.58
N ALA A 131 4.28 11.30 -16.29
CA ALA A 131 5.73 11.28 -16.19
C ALA A 131 6.24 10.40 -15.04
N GLU A 132 5.56 10.38 -13.90
CA GLU A 132 5.89 9.50 -12.77
C GLU A 132 5.62 8.02 -13.08
N LEU A 133 4.47 7.70 -13.69
CA LEU A 133 4.14 6.34 -14.12
C LEU A 133 5.12 5.82 -15.17
N ALA A 134 5.49 6.67 -16.15
CA ALA A 134 6.39 6.30 -17.24
C ALA A 134 7.78 5.85 -16.75
N LYS A 135 8.28 6.36 -15.61
CA LYS A 135 9.58 5.98 -15.04
C LYS A 135 9.67 4.51 -14.63
N LYS A 136 8.53 3.90 -14.30
CA LYS A 136 8.42 2.49 -13.89
C LYS A 136 7.58 1.64 -14.84
N ALA A 137 7.11 2.20 -15.94
CA ALA A 137 6.30 1.49 -16.93
C ALA A 137 7.13 0.40 -17.62
N LEU A 138 6.54 -0.79 -17.76
CA LEU A 138 7.13 -1.90 -18.47
C LEU A 138 6.80 -1.81 -19.96
N ASP A 139 7.82 -1.81 -20.81
CA ASP A 139 7.65 -2.13 -22.22
C ASP A 139 7.49 -3.67 -22.43
N PRO A 140 7.15 -4.16 -23.64
CA PRO A 140 7.00 -5.60 -23.87
C PRO A 140 8.26 -6.43 -23.59
N ALA A 141 9.45 -5.87 -23.76
CA ALA A 141 10.70 -6.57 -23.47
C ALA A 141 10.97 -6.64 -21.95
N ALA A 142 10.72 -5.55 -21.24
CA ALA A 142 10.81 -5.45 -19.79
C ALA A 142 9.79 -6.38 -19.10
N ALA A 143 8.55 -6.44 -19.58
CA ALA A 143 7.54 -7.37 -19.09
C ALA A 143 7.98 -8.83 -19.27
N ARG A 144 8.49 -9.21 -20.45
CA ARG A 144 9.06 -10.56 -20.66
C ARG A 144 10.24 -10.86 -19.74
N ALA A 145 11.09 -9.88 -19.48
CA ALA A 145 12.22 -10.04 -18.57
C ALA A 145 11.76 -10.20 -17.10
N MET A 146 10.76 -9.43 -16.68
CA MET A 146 10.15 -9.56 -15.36
C MET A 146 9.48 -10.93 -15.18
N ASN A 147 8.71 -11.41 -16.17
CA ASN A 147 8.09 -12.74 -16.12
C ASN A 147 9.12 -13.86 -15.94
N ARG A 148 10.19 -13.86 -16.75
CA ARG A 148 11.28 -14.85 -16.59
C ARG A 148 11.92 -14.79 -15.19
N ARG A 149 12.10 -13.57 -14.66
CA ARG A 149 12.67 -13.38 -13.33
C ARG A 149 11.73 -13.89 -12.25
N LEU A 150 10.43 -13.55 -12.34
CA LEU A 150 9.41 -14.01 -11.40
C LEU A 150 9.36 -15.54 -11.42
N GLU A 151 9.24 -16.17 -12.58
CA GLU A 151 9.27 -17.63 -12.73
C GLU A 151 10.48 -18.27 -12.04
N ALA A 152 11.67 -17.70 -12.22
CA ALA A 152 12.89 -18.24 -11.61
C ALA A 152 12.92 -18.11 -10.07
N ILE A 153 12.39 -17.02 -9.50
CA ILE A 153 12.51 -16.74 -8.05
C ILE A 153 11.23 -17.01 -7.26
N TRP A 154 10.10 -17.28 -7.92
CA TRP A 154 8.78 -17.28 -7.28
C TRP A 154 8.64 -18.26 -6.12
N PRO A 155 9.10 -19.53 -6.21
CA PRO A 155 8.94 -20.45 -5.10
C PRO A 155 9.63 -19.96 -3.81
N GLU A 156 10.83 -19.40 -3.95
CA GLU A 156 11.60 -18.85 -2.84
C GLU A 156 10.99 -17.54 -2.34
N LEU A 157 10.71 -16.61 -3.25
CA LEU A 157 10.09 -15.32 -2.93
C LEU A 157 8.77 -15.52 -2.19
N ARG A 158 7.88 -16.39 -2.70
CA ARG A 158 6.60 -16.69 -2.07
C ARG A 158 6.78 -17.27 -0.66
N ARG A 159 7.68 -18.23 -0.50
CA ARG A 159 8.00 -18.82 0.81
C ARG A 159 8.46 -17.76 1.81
N GLU A 160 9.34 -16.86 1.39
CA GLU A 160 9.86 -15.79 2.25
C GLU A 160 8.78 -14.78 2.61
N LEU A 161 8.01 -14.29 1.63
CA LEU A 161 6.91 -13.34 1.85
C LEU A 161 5.86 -13.90 2.81
N LEU A 162 5.46 -15.17 2.63
CA LEU A 162 4.49 -15.83 3.51
C LEU A 162 4.97 -15.97 4.96
N ALA A 163 6.29 -16.05 5.19
CA ALA A 163 6.86 -16.23 6.53
C ALA A 163 6.69 -14.99 7.43
N PHE A 164 6.46 -13.80 6.85
CA PHE A 164 6.28 -12.56 7.61
C PHE A 164 4.96 -11.83 7.34
N THR A 165 4.10 -12.36 6.47
CA THR A 165 2.75 -11.81 6.30
C THR A 165 1.96 -11.84 7.60
N VAL A 166 1.33 -10.71 7.94
CA VAL A 166 0.38 -10.62 9.05
C VAL A 166 -1.02 -10.89 8.50
N PRO A 167 -1.82 -11.79 9.11
CA PRO A 167 -3.19 -12.02 8.66
C PRO A 167 -4.03 -10.74 8.68
N VAL A 168 -4.78 -10.47 7.62
CA VAL A 168 -5.68 -9.29 7.51
C VAL A 168 -6.60 -9.18 8.72
N ALA A 169 -7.13 -10.30 9.22
CA ALA A 169 -7.98 -10.33 10.41
C ALA A 169 -7.25 -9.80 11.67
N THR A 170 -5.97 -10.14 11.84
CA THR A 170 -5.11 -9.66 12.93
C THR A 170 -4.88 -8.15 12.81
N MET A 171 -4.54 -7.67 11.61
CA MET A 171 -4.34 -6.23 11.35
C MET A 171 -5.63 -5.44 11.62
N ALA A 172 -6.77 -5.94 11.14
CA ALA A 172 -8.06 -5.29 11.31
C ALA A 172 -8.52 -5.30 12.78
N ALA A 173 -8.25 -6.38 13.52
CA ALA A 173 -8.51 -6.44 14.95
C ALA A 173 -7.67 -5.42 15.74
N ALA A 174 -6.37 -5.32 15.43
CA ALA A 174 -5.49 -4.33 16.04
C ALA A 174 -5.98 -2.90 15.76
N LEU A 175 -6.26 -2.54 14.50
CA LEU A 175 -6.80 -1.22 14.13
C LEU A 175 -8.11 -0.90 14.86
N ARG A 176 -9.09 -1.82 14.85
CA ARG A 176 -10.35 -1.63 15.59
C ARG A 176 -10.13 -1.41 17.08
N SER A 177 -9.27 -2.23 17.69
CA SER A 177 -8.98 -2.12 19.13
C SER A 177 -8.29 -0.79 19.49
N ALA A 178 -7.51 -0.23 18.56
CA ALA A 178 -6.91 1.09 18.69
C ALA A 178 -7.90 2.24 18.42
N GLY A 179 -9.16 1.94 18.11
CA GLY A 179 -10.18 2.94 17.73
C GLY A 179 -10.04 3.48 16.31
N GLY A 180 -9.26 2.81 15.45
CA GLY A 180 -9.08 3.17 14.05
C GLY A 180 -10.19 2.59 13.14
N PRO A 181 -10.51 3.27 12.03
CA PRO A 181 -11.43 2.74 11.02
C PRO A 181 -10.80 1.57 10.27
N THR A 182 -11.66 0.70 9.72
CA THR A 182 -11.23 -0.46 8.91
C THR A 182 -11.90 -0.56 7.54
N THR A 183 -12.77 0.38 7.19
CA THR A 183 -13.46 0.46 5.88
C THR A 183 -13.46 1.90 5.38
N ALA A 184 -13.72 2.08 4.09
CA ALA A 184 -13.87 3.38 3.44
C ALA A 184 -15.01 4.19 4.04
N GLU A 185 -16.16 3.57 4.34
CA GLU A 185 -17.29 4.27 4.95
C GLU A 185 -16.97 4.74 6.37
N ALA A 186 -16.23 3.95 7.14
CA ALA A 186 -15.76 4.35 8.46
C ALA A 186 -14.77 5.54 8.40
N LEU A 187 -14.08 5.73 7.26
CA LEU A 187 -13.29 6.92 6.97
C LEU A 187 -14.12 8.12 6.51
N GLY A 188 -15.42 7.94 6.26
CA GLY A 188 -16.26 8.97 5.62
C GLY A 188 -15.95 9.16 4.14
N ILE A 189 -15.37 8.15 3.49
CA ILE A 189 -15.02 8.17 2.07
C ILE A 189 -16.07 7.39 1.28
N ASP A 190 -16.48 7.92 0.14
CA ASP A 190 -17.32 7.20 -0.81
C ASP A 190 -16.60 5.94 -1.31
N VAL A 191 -17.27 4.78 -1.28
CA VAL A 191 -16.67 3.51 -1.69
C VAL A 191 -16.18 3.57 -3.13
N GLY A 192 -16.94 4.21 -4.04
CA GLY A 192 -16.52 4.39 -5.42
C GLY A 192 -15.22 5.19 -5.55
N LEU A 193 -15.06 6.26 -4.76
CA LEU A 193 -13.80 7.01 -4.68
C LEU A 193 -12.66 6.16 -4.09
N TYR A 194 -12.93 5.35 -3.07
CA TYR A 194 -11.90 4.49 -2.49
C TYR A 194 -11.40 3.45 -3.49
N ARG A 195 -12.31 2.79 -4.21
CA ARG A 195 -11.96 1.83 -5.28
C ARG A 195 -11.16 2.49 -6.40
N GLU A 196 -11.56 3.70 -6.80
CA GLU A 196 -10.81 4.51 -7.76
C GLU A 196 -9.39 4.79 -7.26
N ALA A 197 -9.23 5.11 -5.97
CA ALA A 197 -7.91 5.30 -5.36
C ALA A 197 -7.08 4.00 -5.38
N VAL A 198 -7.67 2.85 -5.05
CA VAL A 198 -6.98 1.55 -5.13
C VAL A 198 -6.48 1.27 -6.55
N LEU A 199 -7.31 1.54 -7.55
CA LEU A 199 -6.99 1.27 -8.95
C LEU A 199 -5.90 2.21 -9.50
N HIS A 200 -5.89 3.47 -9.08
CA HIS A 200 -5.12 4.52 -9.75
C HIS A 200 -4.01 5.16 -8.90
N ALA A 201 -3.88 4.77 -7.63
CA ALA A 201 -2.82 5.24 -6.75
C ALA A 201 -1.41 4.96 -7.27
N ARG A 202 -1.22 3.88 -8.03
CA ARG A 202 0.08 3.54 -8.63
C ARG A 202 0.59 4.63 -9.59
N GLU A 203 -0.30 5.42 -10.18
CA GLU A 203 0.02 6.34 -11.27
C GLU A 203 0.63 7.67 -10.78
N ILE A 204 0.56 7.97 -9.49
CA ILE A 204 0.88 9.31 -8.97
C ILE A 204 2.37 9.50 -8.61
N ARG A 205 3.16 8.42 -8.62
CA ARG A 205 4.56 8.44 -8.17
C ARG A 205 5.39 7.30 -8.75
N ASP A 206 6.66 7.56 -9.04
CA ASP A 206 7.68 6.55 -9.35
C ASP A 206 8.00 5.69 -8.11
N ARG A 207 7.13 4.73 -7.88
CA ARG A 207 7.23 3.73 -6.82
C ARG A 207 6.54 2.46 -7.28
N PHE A 208 7.33 1.45 -7.59
CA PHE A 208 6.81 0.13 -7.93
C PHE A 208 6.36 -0.60 -6.66
N SER A 209 5.10 -1.00 -6.59
CA SER A 209 4.50 -1.73 -5.46
C SER A 209 3.66 -2.92 -5.95
N MET A 210 3.01 -3.64 -5.03
CA MET A 210 2.09 -4.72 -5.39
C MET A 210 0.91 -4.22 -6.25
N LEU A 211 0.55 -2.93 -6.18
CA LEU A 211 -0.44 -2.34 -7.08
C LEU A 211 0.03 -2.41 -8.54
N ASP A 212 1.31 -2.15 -8.80
CA ASP A 212 1.88 -2.22 -10.15
C ASP A 212 1.89 -3.66 -10.68
N LEU A 213 2.38 -4.59 -9.86
CA LEU A 213 2.41 -6.01 -10.22
C LEU A 213 1.01 -6.53 -10.53
N ALA A 214 0.03 -6.20 -9.70
CA ALA A 214 -1.35 -6.65 -9.88
C ALA A 214 -2.02 -6.00 -11.10
N ASP A 215 -1.77 -4.73 -11.38
CA ASP A 215 -2.37 -4.04 -12.53
C ASP A 215 -1.79 -4.54 -13.84
N ASP A 216 -0.45 -4.64 -13.94
CA ASP A 216 0.22 -5.12 -15.13
C ASP A 216 -0.06 -6.63 -15.37
N ALA A 217 -0.49 -7.38 -14.34
CA ALA A 217 -0.99 -8.75 -14.46
C ALA A 217 -2.50 -8.87 -14.72
N GLY A 218 -3.23 -7.75 -14.83
CA GLY A 218 -4.67 -7.73 -15.09
C GLY A 218 -5.56 -8.12 -13.89
N LEU A 219 -5.00 -8.14 -12.69
CA LEU A 219 -5.68 -8.56 -11.45
C LEU A 219 -6.33 -7.37 -10.71
N LEU A 220 -5.72 -6.19 -10.78
CA LEU A 220 -6.05 -5.06 -9.89
C LEU A 220 -7.48 -4.55 -10.05
N ALA A 221 -8.01 -4.44 -11.28
CA ALA A 221 -9.36 -3.94 -11.52
C ALA A 221 -10.42 -4.79 -10.83
N SER A 222 -10.37 -6.11 -11.04
CA SER A 222 -11.31 -7.05 -10.40
C SER A 222 -11.17 -7.07 -8.88
N PHE A 223 -9.94 -6.95 -8.36
CA PHE A 223 -9.69 -6.84 -6.93
C PHE A 223 -10.33 -5.57 -6.35
N ALA A 224 -10.12 -4.42 -6.99
CA ALA A 224 -10.63 -3.13 -6.51
C ALA A 224 -12.16 -3.10 -6.42
N GLU A 225 -12.90 -3.84 -7.25
CA GLU A 225 -14.36 -3.96 -7.14
C GLU A 225 -14.83 -4.57 -5.81
N GLY A 226 -14.01 -5.40 -5.18
CA GLY A 226 -14.27 -6.01 -3.88
C GLY A 226 -13.91 -5.12 -2.68
N GLU A 227 -13.27 -3.98 -2.92
CA GLU A 227 -12.78 -3.10 -1.85
C GLU A 227 -13.84 -2.10 -1.39
N GLY A 228 -13.72 -1.60 -0.16
CA GLY A 228 -14.75 -0.81 0.52
C GLY A 228 -14.72 -1.09 2.01
#